data_AF-A0A923I5M5-F1
#
_entry.id   AF-A0A923I5M5-F1
#
_cell.length_a   1.000
_cell.length_b   1.000
_cell.length_c   1.000
_cell.angle_alpha   90.00
_cell.angle_beta   90.00
_cell.angle_gamma   90.00
#
_symmetry.space_group_name_H-M   'P 1'
#
loop_
_entity.id
_entity.type
_entity.pdbx_description
1 polymer ?
#
loop_
_entity_poly.entity_id
_entity_poly.type
_entity_poly.pdbx_seq_one_letter_code
_entity_poly.pdbx_strand_id
1 'polypeptide(L)'
;MPRKQDKAGTSRTAASVAKAAGAVKSPRDGWALYRKPVVAILVVAVLLGVLVWDGSQPSPSGDVTQATDGGRGGREFLSMPAAASTASMPQTAAVQRQQLVQQVVQADQALCQYQSGTRYPPGSRPVSQHPDQIYPNQPVAESHAMRKPDGTADKAVQIATTQSHVYLAAGEKAVFTVRASDAQGQPLALQVEKAVAKGLSFAGQKESAALALNMNDSGQDGDTRAADGIYSATLQPAQSGFASFHGTLRTEVSYTVAGKPGRIFFDVVYSPELPATWVAGVRESTEAGQLRFTLRANVRLPGRYLVSARLDDAQGKPFALLSFNDVLPQGLNDIPLIVAGNLLRDGQAQMPLRLRDVDAYLLRENVDPDRLLMPRLEGQVAVSKTYALNIFSSEEWQSDERQRYLMEFGKDLQQAKNALRQLDPEVERNGYPQSECRTAGNSNTATTAGTSPQRLVR
;
A
#
# COMPACT_ATOMS: atom_id res chain seq x y z
N MET A 1 42.96 -33.06 36.05
CA MET A 1 43.40 -34.05 37.05
C MET A 1 44.31 -33.36 38.07
N PRO A 2 44.39 -33.76 39.37
CA PRO A 2 43.75 -34.93 39.96
C PRO A 2 42.86 -34.75 41.23
N ARG A 3 43.22 -33.89 42.21
CA ARG A 3 42.85 -34.05 43.65
C ARG A 3 42.91 -32.71 44.40
N LYS A 4 42.20 -32.45 45.52
CA LYS A 4 41.02 -33.13 46.16
C LYS A 4 40.36 -32.15 47.17
N GLN A 5 39.08 -32.31 47.48
CA GLN A 5 38.42 -31.80 48.70
C GLN A 5 37.32 -32.77 49.18
N ASP A 6 37.27 -33.04 50.48
CA ASP A 6 36.22 -33.77 51.22
C ASP A 6 36.04 -33.02 52.56
N LYS A 7 34.85 -32.65 53.07
CA LYS A 7 33.54 -33.30 53.29
C LYS A 7 33.31 -33.76 54.75
N ALA A 8 32.67 -32.88 55.51
CA ALA A 8 31.70 -33.14 56.60
C ALA A 8 30.83 -31.85 56.71
N GLY A 9 29.55 -31.81 57.12
CA GLY A 9 28.72 -32.74 57.89
C GLY A 9 28.63 -32.27 59.36
N THR A 10 27.47 -32.13 60.04
CA THR A 10 26.07 -32.51 59.72
C THR A 10 25.07 -31.84 60.70
N SER A 11 23.90 -31.36 60.24
CA SER A 11 22.59 -31.21 60.96
C SER A 11 21.65 -30.33 60.09
N ARG A 12 20.33 -30.56 59.87
CA ARG A 12 19.15 -30.84 60.75
C ARG A 12 18.87 -29.65 61.68
N THR A 13 17.65 -29.10 61.77
CA THR A 13 16.36 -29.76 62.07
C THR A 13 15.14 -29.01 61.47
N ALA A 14 13.94 -29.61 61.58
CA ALA A 14 12.61 -29.05 61.27
C ALA A 14 12.25 -27.80 62.13
N ALA A 15 11.12 -27.08 62.03
CA ALA A 15 10.06 -26.79 61.05
C ALA A 15 8.77 -26.31 61.82
N SER A 16 7.80 -25.71 61.12
CA SER A 16 6.36 -25.55 61.47
C SER A 16 5.87 -24.38 62.38
N VAL A 17 4.65 -23.88 62.07
CA VAL A 17 3.64 -23.18 62.93
C VAL A 17 4.03 -21.76 63.46
N ALA A 18 3.19 -20.71 63.59
CA ALA A 18 1.78 -20.38 63.25
C ALA A 18 1.70 -18.86 62.90
N LYS A 19 0.81 -18.32 62.05
CA LYS A 19 -0.65 -18.05 62.19
C LYS A 19 -1.06 -17.02 63.28
N ALA A 20 -1.10 -15.73 62.90
CA ALA A 20 -2.03 -14.69 63.39
C ALA A 20 -2.22 -13.67 62.24
N ALA A 21 -3.39 -13.21 61.79
CA ALA A 21 -4.70 -12.92 62.43
C ALA A 21 -4.71 -11.60 63.24
N GLY A 22 -4.85 -10.48 62.52
CA GLY A 22 -5.21 -9.16 63.07
C GLY A 22 -6.33 -8.56 62.23
N ALA A 23 -7.33 -7.95 62.86
CA ALA A 23 -8.58 -7.55 62.19
C ALA A 23 -8.76 -6.03 62.17
N VAL A 24 -9.37 -5.51 61.09
CA VAL A 24 -9.84 -4.12 60.98
C VAL A 24 -11.33 -4.15 60.61
N LYS A 25 -12.16 -3.41 61.35
CA LYS A 25 -13.59 -3.25 61.05
C LYS A 25 -13.81 -2.08 60.07
N SER A 26 -14.77 -2.24 59.18
CA SER A 26 -15.47 -1.15 58.49
C SER A 26 -16.94 -1.58 58.30
N PRO A 27 -17.94 -0.68 58.43
CA PRO A 27 -19.33 -1.09 58.65
C PRO A 27 -20.09 -1.46 57.36
N ARG A 28 -21.24 -2.11 57.57
CA ARG A 28 -22.30 -2.32 56.59
C ARG A 28 -23.36 -1.21 56.69
N ASP A 29 -24.36 -1.34 55.82
CA ASP A 29 -25.63 -0.63 55.78
C ASP A 29 -25.53 0.83 55.26
N GLY A 30 -26.15 1.17 54.13
CA GLY A 30 -26.85 0.33 53.16
C GLY A 30 -27.66 1.17 52.16
N TRP A 31 -28.35 0.51 51.23
CA TRP A 31 -29.65 0.85 50.62
C TRP A 31 -29.80 0.07 49.31
N ALA A 32 -30.92 -0.63 49.16
CA ALA A 32 -31.30 -1.31 47.94
C ALA A 32 -32.59 -0.69 47.39
N LEU A 33 -33.03 -1.16 46.21
CA LEU A 33 -34.24 -0.73 45.48
C LEU A 33 -34.12 0.63 44.77
N TYR A 34 -33.92 0.57 43.46
CA TYR A 34 -35.01 0.95 42.56
C TYR A 34 -35.05 0.01 41.35
N ARG A 35 -36.26 -0.39 40.91
CA ARG A 35 -36.46 -1.24 39.72
C ARG A 35 -36.68 -0.37 38.48
N LYS A 36 -36.37 -0.93 37.30
CA LYS A 36 -36.71 -0.34 35.99
C LYS A 36 -38.25 -0.18 35.84
N PRO A 37 -38.72 0.65 34.91
CA PRO A 37 -38.85 0.14 33.53
C PRO A 37 -38.12 0.99 32.47
N VAL A 38 -37.86 0.33 31.33
CA VAL A 38 -37.51 0.95 30.04
C VAL A 38 -38.82 1.11 29.23
N VAL A 39 -38.76 1.76 28.05
CA VAL A 39 -39.85 1.98 27.08
C VAL A 39 -40.67 3.26 27.34
N ALA A 40 -40.21 4.36 26.75
CA ALA A 40 -41.01 5.57 26.48
C ALA A 40 -40.35 6.49 25.42
N ILE A 41 -39.03 6.73 25.55
CA ILE A 41 -38.35 7.85 24.87
C ILE A 41 -37.90 7.57 23.43
N LEU A 42 -37.70 6.30 23.04
CA LEU A 42 -37.13 5.95 21.72
C LEU A 42 -38.04 6.19 20.50
N VAL A 43 -39.34 6.44 20.69
CA VAL A 43 -40.30 6.63 19.57
C VAL A 43 -40.24 8.06 19.00
N VAL A 44 -39.91 9.07 19.81
CA VAL A 44 -39.90 10.48 19.38
C VAL A 44 -38.63 10.84 18.60
N ALA A 45 -37.49 10.25 18.95
CA ALA A 45 -36.21 10.52 18.29
C ALA A 45 -36.16 10.06 16.82
N VAL A 46 -36.85 8.96 16.48
CA VAL A 46 -36.87 8.39 15.12
C VAL A 46 -37.70 9.25 14.15
N LEU A 47 -38.73 9.95 14.64
CA LEU A 47 -39.60 10.78 13.80
C LEU A 47 -39.04 12.18 13.46
N LEU A 48 -37.94 12.60 14.09
CA LEU A 48 -37.24 13.86 13.77
C LEU A 48 -35.99 13.67 12.88
N GLY A 49 -35.52 12.44 12.68
CA GLY A 49 -34.35 12.14 11.85
C GLY A 49 -34.61 12.06 10.34
N VAL A 50 -35.87 12.16 9.89
CA VAL A 50 -36.31 11.86 8.51
C VAL A 50 -36.60 13.12 7.68
N LEU A 51 -36.37 14.32 8.25
CA LEU A 51 -36.73 15.61 7.61
C LEU A 51 -35.55 16.58 7.39
N VAL A 52 -34.30 16.14 7.50
CA VAL A 52 -33.11 16.94 7.14
C VAL A 52 -32.12 16.12 6.31
N TRP A 53 -32.56 15.74 5.11
CA TRP A 53 -31.67 15.32 4.02
C TRP A 53 -32.22 15.90 2.70
N ASP A 54 -31.87 17.15 2.43
CA ASP A 54 -32.14 17.80 1.14
C ASP A 54 -30.82 18.35 0.56
N GLY A 55 -30.76 18.49 -0.77
CA GLY A 55 -29.53 18.69 -1.51
C GLY A 55 -28.91 20.08 -1.33
N SER A 56 -27.59 20.14 -1.40
CA SER A 56 -26.82 21.40 -1.50
C SER A 56 -25.75 21.24 -2.57
N GLN A 57 -26.13 21.50 -3.83
CA GLN A 57 -25.15 21.66 -4.91
C GLN A 57 -24.44 23.03 -4.76
N PRO A 58 -23.13 23.12 -5.03
CA PRO A 58 -22.44 24.42 -5.06
C PRO A 58 -22.87 25.21 -6.30
N SER A 59 -23.51 26.38 -6.08
CA SER A 59 -23.70 27.37 -7.14
C SER A 59 -22.41 28.13 -7.45
N PRO A 60 -22.15 28.54 -8.71
CA PRO A 60 -20.97 29.32 -9.06
C PRO A 60 -21.08 30.77 -8.56
N SER A 61 -19.93 31.35 -8.18
CA SER A 61 -19.81 32.76 -7.77
C SER A 61 -20.09 33.73 -8.93
N GLY A 62 -20.75 34.86 -8.61
CA GLY A 62 -21.04 35.92 -9.58
C GLY A 62 -20.04 37.09 -9.58
N ASP A 63 -20.28 37.99 -10.52
CA ASP A 63 -19.87 39.39 -10.62
C ASP A 63 -18.38 39.78 -10.63
N VAL A 64 -17.95 40.31 -11.79
CA VAL A 64 -17.00 41.41 -11.90
C VAL A 64 -17.68 42.56 -12.63
N THR A 65 -17.46 43.79 -12.15
CA THR A 65 -18.26 45.00 -12.42
C THR A 65 -18.23 45.48 -13.88
N GLN A 66 -19.34 46.02 -14.36
CA GLN A 66 -19.34 46.93 -15.52
C GLN A 66 -18.72 48.29 -15.16
N ALA A 67 -18.01 48.87 -16.12
CA ALA A 67 -17.70 50.31 -16.17
C ALA A 67 -17.92 50.80 -17.61
N THR A 68 -18.38 52.05 -17.78
CA THR A 68 -18.94 52.54 -19.05
C THR A 68 -18.18 53.74 -19.64
N ASP A 69 -18.28 53.81 -20.97
CA ASP A 69 -18.27 55.03 -21.82
C ASP A 69 -16.92 55.57 -22.37
N GLY A 70 -17.02 56.23 -23.53
CA GLY A 70 -16.01 57.12 -24.12
C GLY A 70 -15.10 56.56 -25.23
N GLY A 71 -15.42 56.86 -26.50
CA GLY A 71 -14.41 56.80 -27.59
C GLY A 71 -14.96 56.55 -29.01
N ARG A 72 -14.79 57.51 -29.94
CA ARG A 72 -15.24 57.38 -31.34
C ARG A 72 -14.11 56.99 -32.31
N GLY A 73 -14.33 55.91 -33.05
CA GLY A 73 -14.10 55.84 -34.51
C GLY A 73 -12.68 55.62 -35.05
N GLY A 74 -12.51 54.59 -35.90
CA GLY A 74 -11.30 54.43 -36.73
C GLY A 74 -11.04 53.03 -37.29
N ARG A 75 -11.70 52.68 -38.39
CA ARG A 75 -11.34 51.65 -39.40
C ARG A 75 -10.80 50.27 -38.96
N GLU A 76 -11.61 49.25 -39.29
CA GLU A 76 -11.19 48.08 -40.09
C GLU A 76 -9.86 47.36 -39.74
N PHE A 77 -9.94 46.38 -38.83
CA PHE A 77 -9.29 45.08 -39.06
C PHE A 77 -10.08 43.97 -38.33
N LEU A 78 -9.94 42.71 -38.76
CA LEU A 78 -10.55 41.51 -38.15
C LEU A 78 -12.10 41.41 -38.16
N SER A 79 -12.72 41.60 -39.33
CA SER A 79 -14.00 40.93 -39.62
C SER A 79 -13.76 39.41 -39.70
N MET A 80 -13.96 38.67 -38.60
CA MET A 80 -13.92 37.22 -38.65
C MET A 80 -15.07 36.69 -39.52
N PRO A 81 -14.84 35.75 -40.46
CA PRO A 81 -15.92 35.15 -41.21
C PRO A 81 -16.85 34.40 -40.26
N ALA A 82 -18.16 34.45 -40.53
CA ALA A 82 -19.12 33.62 -39.82
C ALA A 82 -18.68 32.15 -39.89
N ALA A 83 -18.78 31.44 -38.76
CA ALA A 83 -18.32 30.05 -38.66
C ALA A 83 -19.03 29.21 -39.72
N ALA A 84 -18.26 28.79 -40.74
CA ALA A 84 -18.78 27.89 -41.76
C ALA A 84 -19.18 26.59 -41.06
N SER A 85 -20.47 26.28 -41.06
CA SER A 85 -20.99 25.00 -40.60
C SER A 85 -20.20 23.88 -41.27
N THR A 86 -19.38 23.16 -40.50
CA THR A 86 -18.55 22.08 -41.00
C THR A 86 -19.47 20.95 -41.44
N ALA A 87 -19.87 20.99 -42.70
CA ALA A 87 -20.81 20.05 -43.29
C ALA A 87 -20.30 18.64 -43.02
N SER A 88 -21.05 17.89 -42.21
CA SER A 88 -20.76 16.51 -41.87
C SER A 88 -20.76 15.71 -43.17
N MET A 89 -19.57 15.44 -43.71
CA MET A 89 -19.44 14.67 -44.95
C MET A 89 -20.17 13.33 -44.77
N PRO A 90 -20.89 12.85 -45.79
CA PRO A 90 -21.67 11.64 -45.68
C PRO A 90 -20.73 10.46 -45.37
N GLN A 91 -20.75 10.00 -44.13
CA GLN A 91 -20.07 8.77 -43.77
C GLN A 91 -20.70 7.64 -44.60
N THR A 92 -19.88 6.85 -45.28
CA THR A 92 -20.39 5.66 -45.95
C THR A 92 -20.89 4.67 -44.87
N ALA A 93 -21.92 3.89 -45.21
CA ALA A 93 -22.48 2.92 -44.26
C ALA A 93 -21.42 1.95 -43.69
N ALA A 94 -20.35 1.67 -44.45
CA ALA A 94 -19.20 0.90 -43.98
C ALA A 94 -18.42 1.59 -42.83
N VAL A 95 -18.17 2.91 -42.93
CA VAL A 95 -17.51 3.71 -41.88
C VAL A 95 -18.39 3.80 -40.65
N GLN A 96 -19.69 4.07 -40.82
CA GLN A 96 -20.64 4.14 -39.72
C GLN A 96 -20.75 2.78 -39.00
N ARG A 97 -20.79 1.67 -39.74
CA ARG A 97 -20.77 0.30 -39.19
C ARG A 97 -19.48 0.03 -38.43
N GLN A 98 -18.32 0.45 -38.94
CA GLN A 98 -17.04 0.29 -38.25
C GLN A 98 -17.00 1.03 -36.91
N GLN A 99 -17.56 2.25 -36.84
CA GLN A 99 -17.69 3.00 -35.58
C GLN A 99 -18.60 2.29 -34.59
N LEU A 100 -19.76 1.80 -35.02
CA LEU A 100 -20.69 1.05 -34.15
C LEU A 100 -20.11 -0.29 -33.67
N VAL A 101 -19.34 -0.99 -34.52
CA VAL A 101 -18.55 -2.18 -34.12
C VAL A 101 -17.53 -1.82 -33.03
N GLN A 102 -16.80 -0.71 -33.19
CA GLN A 102 -15.84 -0.25 -32.18
C GLN A 102 -16.51 0.12 -30.85
N GLN A 103 -17.68 0.78 -30.88
CA GLN A 103 -18.46 1.10 -29.67
C GLN A 103 -18.92 -0.16 -28.93
N VAL A 104 -19.39 -1.19 -29.66
CA VAL A 104 -19.76 -2.48 -29.04
C VAL A 104 -18.54 -3.13 -28.37
N VAL A 105 -17.38 -3.16 -29.04
CA VAL A 105 -16.15 -3.74 -28.47
C VAL A 105 -15.67 -2.96 -27.23
N GLN A 106 -15.73 -1.62 -27.26
CA GLN A 106 -15.34 -0.78 -26.12
C GLN A 106 -16.27 -0.96 -24.91
N ALA A 107 -17.60 -0.99 -25.12
CA ALA A 107 -18.56 -1.24 -24.04
C ALA A 107 -18.45 -2.68 -23.49
N ASP A 108 -18.19 -3.66 -24.35
CA ASP A 108 -17.95 -5.06 -23.95
C ASP A 108 -16.68 -5.19 -23.11
N GLN A 109 -15.62 -4.48 -23.51
CA GLN A 109 -14.35 -4.39 -22.79
C GLN A 109 -14.52 -3.72 -21.43
N ALA A 110 -15.20 -2.57 -21.35
CA ALA A 110 -15.44 -1.85 -20.09
C ALA A 110 -16.20 -2.72 -19.09
N LEU A 111 -17.29 -3.36 -19.52
CA LEU A 111 -18.05 -4.30 -18.69
C LEU A 111 -17.20 -5.48 -18.23
N CYS A 112 -16.42 -6.10 -19.13
CA CYS A 112 -15.59 -7.26 -18.81
C CYS A 112 -14.41 -6.92 -17.87
N GLN A 113 -13.76 -5.78 -18.08
CA GLN A 113 -12.71 -5.27 -17.18
C GLN A 113 -13.28 -4.90 -15.81
N TYR A 114 -14.47 -4.30 -15.73
CA TYR A 114 -15.10 -4.02 -14.44
C TYR A 114 -15.52 -5.31 -13.72
N GLN A 115 -16.14 -6.26 -14.41
CA GLN A 115 -16.53 -7.57 -13.88
C GLN A 115 -15.36 -8.30 -13.22
N SER A 116 -14.26 -8.45 -13.97
CA SER A 116 -13.04 -9.13 -13.51
C SER A 116 -12.28 -8.33 -12.45
N GLY A 117 -12.17 -7.01 -12.60
CA GLY A 117 -11.52 -6.11 -11.64
C GLY A 117 -12.20 -6.03 -10.27
N THR A 118 -13.51 -6.33 -10.20
CA THR A 118 -14.31 -6.30 -8.96
C THR A 118 -14.68 -7.69 -8.42
N ARG A 119 -14.07 -8.76 -8.94
CA ARG A 119 -14.32 -10.14 -8.50
C ARG A 119 -14.00 -10.41 -7.02
N TYR A 120 -13.01 -9.69 -6.48
CA TYR A 120 -12.54 -9.75 -5.09
C TYR A 120 -12.67 -8.36 -4.43
N PRO A 121 -12.94 -8.27 -3.12
CA PRO A 121 -13.12 -6.98 -2.45
C PRO A 121 -11.81 -6.17 -2.44
N PRO A 122 -11.87 -4.84 -2.31
CA PRO A 122 -10.67 -3.98 -2.30
C PRO A 122 -9.61 -4.39 -1.27
N GLY A 123 -10.03 -4.88 -0.10
CA GLY A 123 -9.14 -5.34 0.99
C GLY A 123 -8.51 -6.73 0.80
N SER A 124 -8.78 -7.44 -0.30
CA SER A 124 -8.27 -8.80 -0.55
C SER A 124 -8.03 -9.01 -2.05
N ARG A 125 -6.81 -8.72 -2.52
CA ARG A 125 -6.45 -8.75 -3.94
C ARG A 125 -5.47 -9.87 -4.26
N PRO A 126 -5.51 -10.50 -5.45
CA PRO A 126 -4.43 -11.38 -5.91
C PRO A 126 -3.12 -10.57 -5.97
N VAL A 127 -2.02 -11.09 -5.43
CA VAL A 127 -0.76 -10.33 -5.39
C VAL A 127 -0.17 -10.10 -6.79
N SER A 128 -0.59 -10.88 -7.79
CA SER A 128 -0.26 -10.66 -9.21
C SER A 128 -0.82 -9.35 -9.80
N GLN A 129 -1.75 -8.69 -9.11
CA GLN A 129 -2.23 -7.34 -9.46
C GLN A 129 -1.35 -6.23 -8.85
N HIS A 130 -0.41 -6.58 -7.96
CA HIS A 130 0.42 -5.67 -7.18
C HIS A 130 1.88 -6.15 -7.14
N PRO A 131 2.56 -6.29 -8.30
CA PRO A 131 3.91 -6.85 -8.38
C PRO A 131 4.96 -6.03 -7.63
N ASP A 132 4.73 -4.72 -7.51
CA ASP A 132 5.45 -3.75 -6.68
C ASP A 132 5.40 -4.11 -5.18
N GLN A 133 4.30 -4.69 -4.71
CA GLN A 133 4.04 -4.97 -3.29
C GLN A 133 4.36 -6.43 -2.92
N ILE A 134 5.03 -7.17 -3.80
CA ILE A 134 5.50 -8.53 -3.48
C ILE A 134 6.64 -8.47 -2.45
N TYR A 135 7.47 -7.42 -2.44
CA TYR A 135 8.66 -7.32 -1.58
C TYR A 135 8.86 -5.89 -1.00
N PRO A 136 7.90 -5.34 -0.22
CA PRO A 136 7.94 -3.94 0.24
C PRO A 136 9.13 -3.59 1.15
N ASN A 137 9.78 -4.61 1.72
CA ASN A 137 10.93 -4.49 2.64
C ASN A 137 12.23 -5.09 2.06
N GLN A 138 12.31 -5.30 0.74
CA GLN A 138 13.60 -5.49 0.09
C GLN A 138 14.29 -4.13 -0.13
N PRO A 139 15.62 -4.04 0.02
CA PRO A 139 16.35 -2.81 -0.32
C PRO A 139 16.12 -2.41 -1.78
N VAL A 140 15.77 -1.14 -2.00
CA VAL A 140 15.69 -0.55 -3.33
C VAL A 140 17.10 -0.56 -3.92
N ALA A 141 17.30 -1.25 -5.03
CA ALA A 141 18.58 -1.39 -5.70
C ALA A 141 18.56 -0.68 -7.06
N GLU A 142 19.47 0.26 -7.27
CA GLU A 142 19.60 1.02 -8.51
C GLU A 142 20.98 0.81 -9.15
N SER A 143 21.05 0.91 -10.47
CA SER A 143 22.30 0.88 -11.23
C SER A 143 22.25 1.89 -12.37
N HIS A 144 23.19 2.82 -12.42
CA HIS A 144 23.22 3.91 -13.40
C HIS A 144 24.63 4.41 -13.70
N ALA A 145 24.80 5.13 -14.82
CA ALA A 145 26.08 5.76 -15.18
C ALA A 145 26.47 6.84 -14.16
N MET A 146 27.75 6.89 -13.76
CA MET A 146 28.25 7.77 -12.70
C MET A 146 27.92 9.24 -12.97
N ARG A 147 27.21 9.89 -12.03
CA ARG A 147 26.86 11.30 -12.15
C ARG A 147 27.97 12.18 -11.56
N LYS A 148 28.47 13.10 -12.37
CA LYS A 148 29.48 14.09 -11.98
C LYS A 148 28.84 15.27 -11.23
N PRO A 149 29.63 16.09 -10.50
CA PRO A 149 29.15 17.30 -9.84
C PRO A 149 28.52 18.36 -10.77
N ASP A 150 28.87 18.36 -12.07
CA ASP A 150 28.26 19.22 -13.10
C ASP A 150 26.88 18.75 -13.58
N GLY A 151 26.39 17.62 -13.04
CA GLY A 151 25.12 16.98 -13.39
C GLY A 151 25.17 16.04 -14.59
N THR A 152 26.28 16.03 -15.35
CA THR A 152 26.51 15.12 -16.49
C THR A 152 26.81 13.69 -16.03
N ALA A 153 26.67 12.71 -16.94
CA ALA A 153 26.95 11.31 -16.68
C ALA A 153 28.22 10.82 -17.40
N ASP A 154 29.06 10.07 -16.71
CA ASP A 154 30.14 9.29 -17.31
C ASP A 154 29.69 7.83 -17.51
N LYS A 155 29.48 7.44 -18.76
CA LYS A 155 28.96 6.11 -19.11
C LYS A 155 29.98 4.97 -18.93
N ALA A 156 31.27 5.29 -18.76
CA ALA A 156 32.31 4.28 -18.56
C ALA A 156 32.35 3.71 -17.14
N VAL A 157 31.71 4.39 -16.17
CA VAL A 157 31.57 3.94 -14.78
C VAL A 157 30.09 3.70 -14.50
N GLN A 158 29.73 2.49 -14.10
CA GLN A 158 28.43 2.19 -13.51
C GLN A 158 28.55 2.32 -11.99
N ILE A 159 27.58 3.00 -11.40
CA ILE A 159 27.38 3.10 -9.96
C ILE A 159 26.16 2.27 -9.63
N ALA A 160 26.33 1.30 -8.75
CA ALA A 160 25.23 0.52 -8.19
C ALA A 160 25.07 0.89 -6.72
N THR A 161 23.83 1.05 -6.29
CA THR A 161 23.48 1.45 -4.92
C THR A 161 22.36 0.60 -4.36
N THR A 162 22.30 0.52 -3.04
CA THR A 162 21.11 0.00 -2.35
C THR A 162 20.67 0.95 -1.24
N GLN A 163 19.35 1.00 -1.00
CA GLN A 163 18.72 1.74 0.09
C GLN A 163 17.69 0.83 0.77
N SER A 164 17.95 0.45 2.02
CA SER A 164 17.11 -0.48 2.77
C SER A 164 15.69 0.04 3.08
N HIS A 165 15.51 1.35 3.18
CA HIS A 165 14.25 2.00 3.61
C HIS A 165 14.00 3.28 2.81
N VAL A 166 12.84 3.40 2.16
CA VAL A 166 12.34 4.67 1.58
C VAL A 166 11.51 5.46 2.60
N TYR A 167 10.75 4.75 3.43
CA TYR A 167 10.01 5.27 4.56
C TYR A 167 10.64 4.74 5.85
N LEU A 168 10.72 5.56 6.90
CA LEU A 168 11.39 5.20 8.15
C LEU A 168 10.63 5.71 9.38
N ALA A 169 10.19 4.80 10.24
CA ALA A 169 9.48 5.13 11.48
C ALA A 169 10.43 5.45 12.64
N ALA A 170 9.86 5.92 13.76
CA ALA A 170 10.64 6.33 14.91
C ALA A 170 11.35 5.13 15.56
N GLY A 171 12.69 5.18 15.60
CA GLY A 171 13.54 4.11 16.13
C GLY A 171 14.08 3.13 15.08
N GLU A 172 13.59 3.21 13.84
CA GLU A 172 14.15 2.44 12.72
C GLU A 172 15.47 3.07 12.20
N LYS A 173 16.21 2.33 11.37
CA LYS A 173 17.48 2.78 10.76
C LYS A 173 17.54 2.45 9.28
N ALA A 174 18.11 3.34 8.48
CA ALA A 174 18.35 3.12 7.06
C ALA A 174 19.84 2.83 6.82
N VAL A 175 20.15 1.66 6.26
CA VAL A 175 21.44 1.38 5.61
C VAL A 175 21.38 1.81 4.14
N PHE A 176 22.43 2.48 3.68
CA PHE A 176 22.71 2.81 2.28
C PHE A 176 24.02 2.15 1.84
N THR A 177 24.14 1.74 0.57
CA THR A 177 25.39 1.23 0.01
C THR A 177 25.70 1.82 -1.37
N VAL A 178 26.98 1.92 -1.71
CA VAL A 178 27.51 2.40 -3.00
C VAL A 178 28.67 1.50 -3.44
N ARG A 179 28.65 1.04 -4.70
CA ARG A 179 29.80 0.41 -5.37
C ARG A 179 29.97 0.96 -6.78
N ALA A 180 31.20 0.91 -7.29
CA ALA A 180 31.52 1.26 -8.67
C ALA A 180 31.97 0.04 -9.48
N SER A 181 31.61 -0.02 -10.76
CA SER A 181 32.14 -0.97 -11.72
C SER A 181 32.35 -0.33 -13.09
N ASP A 182 33.14 -0.96 -13.96
CA ASP A 182 33.27 -0.58 -15.35
C ASP A 182 32.07 -1.05 -16.20
N ALA A 183 32.14 -0.83 -17.52
CA ALA A 183 31.14 -1.28 -18.48
C ALA A 183 31.14 -2.82 -18.72
N GLN A 184 32.10 -3.53 -18.15
CA GLN A 184 32.27 -4.99 -18.18
C GLN A 184 31.90 -5.63 -16.83
N GLY A 185 31.39 -4.83 -15.88
CA GLY A 185 30.99 -5.26 -14.54
C GLY A 185 32.15 -5.57 -13.60
N GLN A 186 33.39 -5.23 -13.95
CA GLN A 186 34.54 -5.39 -13.05
C GLN A 186 34.54 -4.29 -11.99
N PRO A 187 34.82 -4.60 -10.71
CA PRO A 187 34.80 -3.62 -9.64
C PRO A 187 35.88 -2.54 -9.86
N LEU A 188 35.50 -1.28 -9.65
CA LEU A 188 36.40 -0.13 -9.70
C LEU A 188 36.65 0.40 -8.29
N ALA A 189 37.89 0.81 -8.02
CA ALA A 189 38.24 1.48 -6.78
C ALA A 189 37.46 2.81 -6.65
N LEU A 190 36.52 2.83 -5.72
CA LEU A 190 35.80 4.00 -5.25
C LEU A 190 36.43 4.48 -3.95
N GLN A 191 36.49 5.80 -3.75
CA GLN A 191 36.88 6.43 -2.49
C GLN A 191 35.80 7.44 -2.10
N VAL A 192 35.11 7.23 -0.98
CA VAL A 192 34.18 8.24 -0.45
C VAL A 192 34.98 9.38 0.16
N GLU A 193 34.68 10.60 -0.26
CA GLU A 193 35.27 11.83 0.29
C GLU A 193 34.43 12.35 1.47
N LYS A 194 33.10 12.23 1.35
CA LYS A 194 32.13 12.81 2.29
C LYS A 194 30.75 12.19 2.11
N ALA A 195 30.15 11.72 3.19
CA ALA A 195 28.71 11.40 3.28
C ALA A 195 28.05 12.28 4.36
N VAL A 196 26.97 12.98 4.03
CA VAL A 196 26.23 13.85 4.96
C VAL A 196 24.72 13.74 4.74
N ALA A 197 23.98 13.43 5.80
CA ALA A 197 22.54 13.55 5.85
C ALA A 197 22.10 14.97 6.26
N LYS A 198 21.02 15.47 5.65
CA LYS A 198 20.28 16.69 5.99
C LYS A 198 18.78 16.44 5.79
N GLY A 199 17.94 16.96 6.67
CA GLY A 199 16.51 17.10 6.40
C GLY A 199 16.23 18.25 5.43
N LEU A 200 15.50 17.97 4.36
CA LEU A 200 15.07 18.95 3.36
C LEU A 200 14.05 19.91 3.98
N SER A 201 14.32 21.21 3.87
CA SER A 201 13.49 22.30 4.38
C SER A 201 12.99 23.16 3.22
N PHE A 202 11.67 23.18 2.99
CA PHE A 202 11.06 23.97 1.93
C PHE A 202 10.66 25.39 2.41
N ALA A 203 10.50 26.31 1.46
CA ALA A 203 9.84 27.61 1.63
C ALA A 203 10.19 28.41 2.91
N GLY A 204 11.48 28.73 3.10
CA GLY A 204 11.93 29.63 4.17
C GLY A 204 12.00 29.01 5.56
N GLN A 205 11.70 27.72 5.72
CA GLN A 205 12.02 27.00 6.94
C GLN A 205 13.54 26.94 7.16
N LYS A 206 13.95 26.95 8.44
CA LYS A 206 15.36 26.86 8.85
C LYS A 206 15.98 25.53 8.39
N GLU A 207 17.19 25.57 7.83
CA GLU A 207 17.95 24.34 7.55
C GLU A 207 18.04 23.46 8.80
N SER A 208 17.77 22.17 8.63
CA SER A 208 17.96 21.17 9.67
C SER A 208 19.44 20.90 9.95
N ALA A 209 19.74 20.23 11.06
CA ALA A 209 21.11 19.86 11.40
C ALA A 209 21.75 18.97 10.31
N ALA A 210 23.02 19.19 10.00
CA ALA A 210 23.77 18.30 9.13
C ALA A 210 24.44 17.19 9.96
N LEU A 211 24.25 15.94 9.56
CA LEU A 211 24.86 14.77 10.19
C LEU A 211 25.87 14.14 9.23
N ALA A 212 27.15 14.17 9.59
CA ALA A 212 28.15 13.37 8.86
C ALA A 212 27.89 11.88 9.11
N LEU A 213 27.88 11.09 8.04
CA LEU A 213 27.80 9.63 8.12
C LEU A 213 29.18 9.03 7.84
N ASN A 214 29.54 8.01 8.59
CA ASN A 214 30.70 7.18 8.29
C ASN A 214 30.30 6.21 7.16
N MET A 215 30.84 6.41 5.95
CA MET A 215 30.59 5.53 4.81
C MET A 215 31.90 4.85 4.37
N ASN A 216 31.98 3.55 4.59
CA ASN A 216 33.23 2.78 4.49
C ASN A 216 33.00 1.31 4.09
N ASP A 217 34.10 0.60 3.85
CA ASP A 217 34.20 -0.80 3.43
C ASP A 217 35.05 -1.56 4.49
N SER A 218 34.54 -1.64 5.73
CA SER A 218 35.30 -2.11 6.92
C SER A 218 34.58 -3.16 7.78
N GLY A 219 33.42 -3.66 7.35
CA GLY A 219 32.55 -4.58 8.09
C GLY A 219 31.81 -3.92 9.26
N GLN A 220 31.59 -2.60 9.19
CA GLN A 220 30.95 -1.78 10.23
C GLN A 220 29.90 -0.83 9.63
N ASP A 221 29.13 -0.15 10.49
CA ASP A 221 28.14 0.87 10.09
C ASP A 221 27.13 0.46 9.00
N GLY A 222 26.84 -0.84 8.89
CA GLY A 222 25.90 -1.40 7.92
C GLY A 222 26.56 -2.19 6.78
N ASP A 223 27.88 -2.09 6.63
CA ASP A 223 28.65 -3.01 5.80
C ASP A 223 28.56 -4.44 6.36
N THR A 224 28.39 -5.42 5.47
CA THR A 224 28.35 -6.84 5.79
C THR A 224 29.70 -7.55 5.64
N ARG A 225 30.66 -6.97 4.91
CA ARG A 225 31.95 -7.59 4.59
C ARG A 225 33.02 -6.57 4.18
N ALA A 226 33.95 -6.33 5.10
CA ALA A 226 35.14 -5.51 4.86
C ALA A 226 35.95 -5.91 3.60
N ALA A 227 36.42 -4.89 2.90
CA ALA A 227 37.26 -4.94 1.70
C ALA A 227 36.65 -5.73 0.52
N ASP A 228 35.34 -5.58 0.28
CA ASP A 228 34.66 -6.15 -0.90
C ASP A 228 34.26 -5.13 -1.98
N GLY A 229 34.46 -3.84 -1.72
CA GLY A 229 34.17 -2.73 -2.62
C GLY A 229 32.79 -2.10 -2.45
N ILE A 230 31.98 -2.54 -1.48
CA ILE A 230 30.64 -2.01 -1.20
C ILE A 230 30.69 -1.04 -0.01
N TYR A 231 30.92 0.24 -0.32
CA TYR A 231 30.92 1.31 0.67
C TYR A 231 29.53 1.51 1.28
N SER A 232 29.40 1.31 2.59
CA SER A 232 28.12 1.28 3.29
C SER A 232 28.07 2.27 4.45
N ALA A 233 26.87 2.78 4.77
CA ALA A 233 26.63 3.68 5.90
C ALA A 233 25.24 3.49 6.52
N THR A 234 25.11 3.79 7.81
CA THR A 234 23.85 3.73 8.56
C THR A 234 23.40 5.10 9.03
N LEU A 235 22.16 5.47 8.67
CA LEU A 235 21.43 6.62 9.20
C LEU A 235 20.47 6.17 10.32
N GLN A 236 20.61 6.78 11.51
CA GLN A 236 19.77 6.55 12.69
C GLN A 236 19.18 7.89 13.19
N PRO A 237 18.06 8.38 12.61
CA PRO A 237 17.57 9.73 12.88
C PRO A 237 17.24 9.98 14.36
N ALA A 238 16.60 8.99 15.01
CA ALA A 238 16.21 9.04 16.43
C ALA A 238 17.39 9.15 17.42
N GLN A 239 18.62 8.85 16.99
CA GLN A 239 19.84 8.94 17.80
C GLN A 239 20.72 10.15 17.40
N SER A 240 20.14 11.13 16.71
CA SER A 240 20.86 12.23 16.06
C SER A 240 20.12 13.56 16.19
N GLY A 241 20.66 14.63 15.57
CA GLY A 241 19.97 15.92 15.45
C GLY A 241 18.64 15.89 14.68
N PHE A 242 18.27 14.75 14.08
CA PHE A 242 16.99 14.53 13.42
C PHE A 242 15.89 13.93 14.32
N ALA A 243 16.13 13.70 15.62
CA ALA A 243 15.19 12.95 16.46
C ALA A 243 13.74 13.50 16.49
N SER A 244 13.56 14.81 16.26
CA SER A 244 12.25 15.48 16.14
C SER A 244 11.95 16.02 14.74
N PHE A 245 12.69 15.60 13.71
CA PHE A 245 12.46 16.02 12.32
C PHE A 245 11.36 15.17 11.68
N HIS A 246 10.43 15.78 10.93
CA HIS A 246 9.38 15.10 10.18
C HIS A 246 9.42 15.59 8.74
N GLY A 247 9.72 14.69 7.80
CA GLY A 247 10.00 15.06 6.40
C GLY A 247 11.06 14.18 5.76
N THR A 248 11.51 14.59 4.56
CA THR A 248 12.53 13.88 3.80
C THR A 248 13.94 14.21 4.29
N LEU A 249 14.67 13.19 4.75
CA LEU A 249 16.10 13.20 5.01
C LEU A 249 16.85 12.82 3.74
N ARG A 250 17.61 13.77 3.16
CA ARG A 250 18.53 13.52 2.04
C ARG A 250 19.93 13.25 2.55
N THR A 251 20.51 12.11 2.18
CA THR A 251 21.93 11.81 2.33
C THR A 251 22.64 12.09 1.02
N GLU A 252 23.56 13.06 1.02
CA GLU A 252 24.46 13.37 -0.09
C GLU A 252 25.80 12.65 0.12
N VAL A 253 26.27 11.93 -0.90
CA VAL A 253 27.59 11.28 -0.90
C VAL A 253 28.41 11.79 -2.07
N SER A 254 29.56 12.39 -1.76
CA SER A 254 30.62 12.74 -2.72
C SER A 254 31.74 11.71 -2.63
N TYR A 255 32.20 11.25 -3.79
CA TYR A 255 33.20 10.20 -3.93
C TYR A 255 34.03 10.41 -5.19
N THR A 256 35.15 9.71 -5.32
CA THR A 256 35.91 9.60 -6.57
C THR A 256 35.99 8.16 -7.05
N VAL A 257 36.02 7.98 -8.37
CA VAL A 257 36.31 6.69 -9.04
C VAL A 257 37.32 6.96 -10.15
N ALA A 258 38.44 6.23 -10.17
CA ALA A 258 39.51 6.41 -11.15
C ALA A 258 39.97 7.89 -11.32
N GLY A 259 40.04 8.64 -10.22
CA GLY A 259 40.43 10.06 -10.21
C GLY A 259 39.37 11.06 -10.68
N LYS A 260 38.15 10.60 -11.03
CA LYS A 260 37.03 11.45 -11.41
C LYS A 260 36.06 11.62 -10.23
N PRO A 261 35.60 12.85 -9.91
CA PRO A 261 34.60 13.06 -8.87
C PRO A 261 33.20 12.67 -9.35
N GLY A 262 32.43 12.06 -8.45
CA GLY A 262 31.03 11.71 -8.61
C GLY A 262 30.20 12.11 -7.38
N ARG A 263 28.88 12.13 -7.54
CA ARG A 263 27.93 12.42 -6.46
C ARG A 263 26.68 11.58 -6.58
N ILE A 264 26.11 11.17 -5.45
CA ILE A 264 24.84 10.47 -5.37
C ILE A 264 24.01 10.96 -4.17
N PHE A 265 22.71 10.70 -4.21
CA PHE A 265 21.76 11.08 -3.17
C PHE A 265 20.89 9.89 -2.78
N PHE A 266 20.53 9.78 -1.51
CA PHE A 266 19.54 8.87 -0.97
C PHE A 266 18.48 9.66 -0.20
N ASP A 267 17.19 9.43 -0.44
CA ASP A 267 16.09 10.18 0.20
C ASP A 267 15.22 9.25 1.06
N VAL A 268 15.06 9.58 2.34
CA VAL A 268 14.26 8.80 3.30
C VAL A 268 13.18 9.69 3.91
N VAL A 269 11.91 9.31 3.78
CA VAL A 269 10.78 9.98 4.43
C VAL A 269 10.67 9.50 5.89
N TYR A 270 11.02 10.36 6.85
CA TYR A 270 11.12 10.01 8.27
C TYR A 270 9.94 10.51 9.10
N SER A 271 9.38 9.60 9.92
CA SER A 271 8.38 9.90 10.96
C SER A 271 9.02 9.82 12.36
N PRO A 272 9.14 10.93 13.12
CA PRO A 272 9.75 10.94 14.44
C PRO A 272 8.80 10.44 15.54
N GLU A 273 7.51 10.34 15.25
CA GLU A 273 6.46 9.92 16.18
C GLU A 273 5.67 8.73 15.62
N LEU A 274 5.35 7.78 16.50
CA LEU A 274 4.51 6.62 16.18
C LEU A 274 3.05 6.95 16.53
N PRO A 275 2.13 7.04 15.54
CA PRO A 275 0.75 7.42 15.80
C PRO A 275 -0.03 6.27 16.45
N ALA A 276 0.42 5.03 16.25
CA ALA A 276 -0.05 3.83 16.94
C ALA A 276 1.12 2.83 17.10
N THR A 277 0.93 1.84 17.96
CA THR A 277 1.91 0.77 18.23
C THR A 277 1.23 -0.59 18.27
N TRP A 278 1.85 -1.61 17.70
CA TRP A 278 1.29 -2.97 17.68
C TRP A 278 1.25 -3.60 19.07
N VAL A 279 0.20 -4.37 19.34
CA VAL A 279 0.09 -5.27 20.50
C VAL A 279 0.42 -6.68 20.02
N ALA A 280 1.23 -7.41 20.79
CA ALA A 280 1.72 -8.71 20.38
C ALA A 280 0.60 -9.75 20.21
N GLY A 281 0.70 -10.55 19.14
CA GLY A 281 -0.21 -11.64 18.80
C GLY A 281 -1.25 -11.27 17.76
N VAL A 282 -1.50 -12.20 16.83
CA VAL A 282 -2.56 -12.11 15.82
C VAL A 282 -3.62 -13.17 16.15
N ARG A 283 -4.90 -12.80 16.11
CA ARG A 283 -6.00 -13.75 16.26
C ARG A 283 -6.53 -14.16 14.89
N GLU A 284 -6.90 -15.42 14.75
CA GLU A 284 -7.44 -15.98 13.50
C GLU A 284 -8.87 -16.47 13.70
N SER A 285 -9.78 -16.08 12.81
CA SER A 285 -11.15 -16.59 12.73
C SER A 285 -11.56 -16.89 11.30
N THR A 286 -12.57 -17.75 11.14
CA THR A 286 -13.20 -18.06 9.84
C THR A 286 -14.67 -17.66 9.93
N GLU A 287 -15.10 -16.73 9.09
CA GLU A 287 -16.39 -16.05 9.19
C GLU A 287 -16.99 -15.88 7.79
N ALA A 288 -18.26 -16.21 7.59
CA ALA A 288 -18.95 -16.11 6.29
C ALA A 288 -18.17 -16.72 5.10
N GLY A 289 -17.43 -17.81 5.34
CA GLY A 289 -16.58 -18.44 4.32
C GLY A 289 -15.33 -17.63 3.93
N GLN A 290 -14.85 -16.74 4.79
CA GLN A 290 -13.63 -15.94 4.62
C GLN A 290 -12.68 -16.17 5.80
N LEU A 291 -11.37 -15.95 5.62
CA LEU A 291 -10.37 -16.10 6.68
C LEU A 291 -9.90 -14.71 7.15
N ARG A 292 -9.97 -14.45 8.46
CA ARG A 292 -9.66 -13.15 9.07
C ARG A 292 -8.44 -13.27 9.99
N PHE A 293 -7.39 -12.50 9.70
CA PHE A 293 -6.29 -12.22 10.61
C PHE A 293 -6.58 -10.88 11.33
N THR A 294 -6.81 -10.93 12.63
CA THR A 294 -7.08 -9.74 13.45
C THR A 294 -5.84 -9.39 14.24
N LEU A 295 -5.13 -8.35 13.79
CA LEU A 295 -4.09 -7.68 14.55
C LEU A 295 -4.72 -6.75 15.60
N ARG A 296 -3.92 -6.27 16.55
CA ARG A 296 -4.35 -5.26 17.53
C ARG A 296 -3.31 -4.15 17.64
N ALA A 297 -3.77 -2.91 17.68
CA ALA A 297 -2.93 -1.73 17.85
C ALA A 297 -3.40 -0.88 19.04
N ASN A 298 -2.47 -0.29 19.76
CA ASN A 298 -2.70 0.80 20.69
C ASN A 298 -2.50 2.13 19.94
N VAL A 299 -3.61 2.76 19.58
CA VAL A 299 -3.71 4.00 18.79
C VAL A 299 -3.55 5.20 19.71
N ARG A 300 -2.56 6.05 19.44
CA ARG A 300 -2.30 7.29 20.18
C ARG A 300 -2.99 8.49 19.53
N LEU A 301 -2.95 8.55 18.21
CA LEU A 301 -3.58 9.60 17.39
C LEU A 301 -4.77 9.00 16.62
N PRO A 302 -6.02 9.41 16.86
CA PRO A 302 -7.16 8.92 16.09
C PRO A 302 -7.12 9.44 14.65
N GLY A 303 -7.65 8.66 13.70
CA GLY A 303 -7.73 9.05 12.29
C GLY A 303 -7.78 7.86 11.34
N ARG A 304 -7.63 8.11 10.03
CA ARG A 304 -7.68 7.07 8.99
C ARG A 304 -6.37 6.29 8.93
N TYR A 305 -6.40 5.03 9.33
CA TYR A 305 -5.25 4.13 9.22
C TYR A 305 -5.33 3.29 7.96
N LEU A 306 -4.22 3.24 7.22
CA LEU A 306 -4.00 2.27 6.17
C LEU A 306 -3.03 1.21 6.66
N VAL A 307 -3.37 -0.05 6.45
CA VAL A 307 -2.56 -1.22 6.80
C VAL A 307 -2.55 -2.17 5.61
N SER A 308 -1.37 -2.66 5.25
CA SER A 308 -1.17 -3.61 4.15
C SER A 308 -0.31 -4.78 4.62
N ALA A 309 -0.62 -5.99 4.15
CA ALA A 309 0.17 -7.18 4.42
C ALA A 309 0.15 -8.15 3.24
N ARG A 310 1.25 -8.89 3.09
CA ARG A 310 1.35 -9.98 2.13
C ARG A 310 0.88 -11.29 2.75
N LEU A 311 0.27 -12.15 1.94
CA LEU A 311 -0.12 -13.50 2.31
C LEU A 311 0.54 -14.51 1.36
N ASP A 312 1.48 -15.29 1.90
CA ASP A 312 2.14 -16.38 1.18
C ASP A 312 1.40 -17.71 1.44
N ASP A 313 1.54 -18.67 0.53
CA ASP A 313 1.13 -20.06 0.74
C ASP A 313 2.15 -20.90 1.55
N ALA A 314 1.83 -22.17 1.76
CA ALA A 314 2.69 -23.12 2.48
C ALA A 314 4.10 -23.28 1.87
N GLN A 315 4.23 -23.15 0.54
CA GLN A 315 5.50 -23.19 -0.18
C GLN A 315 6.28 -21.86 -0.06
N GLY A 316 5.66 -20.79 0.44
CA GLY A 316 6.26 -19.46 0.50
C GLY A 316 6.12 -18.70 -0.81
N LYS A 317 5.17 -19.09 -1.68
CA LYS A 317 4.81 -18.32 -2.87
C LYS A 317 3.83 -17.21 -2.45
N PRO A 318 4.13 -15.94 -2.78
CA PRO A 318 3.18 -14.84 -2.62
C PRO A 318 1.87 -15.12 -3.37
N PHE A 319 0.75 -14.96 -2.68
CA PHE A 319 -0.57 -15.34 -3.17
C PHE A 319 -1.57 -14.16 -3.15
N ALA A 320 -1.70 -13.47 -2.02
CA ALA A 320 -2.61 -12.33 -1.89
C ALA A 320 -1.96 -11.11 -1.21
N LEU A 321 -2.49 -9.94 -1.54
CA LEU A 321 -2.29 -8.69 -0.80
C LEU A 321 -3.57 -8.41 -0.01
N LEU A 322 -3.43 -8.23 1.30
CA LEU A 322 -4.53 -7.87 2.19
C LEU A 322 -4.38 -6.40 2.61
N SER A 323 -5.47 -5.66 2.69
CA SER A 323 -5.45 -4.27 3.15
C SER A 323 -6.67 -3.89 3.98
N PHE A 324 -6.45 -2.90 4.86
CA PHE A 324 -7.43 -2.24 5.70
C PHE A 324 -7.26 -0.74 5.54
N ASN A 325 -8.38 -0.01 5.45
CA ASN A 325 -8.41 1.45 5.31
C ASN A 325 -9.67 2.00 6.02
N ASP A 326 -9.54 2.34 7.30
CA ASP A 326 -10.67 2.85 8.09
C ASP A 326 -10.21 3.80 9.22
N VAL A 327 -11.16 4.50 9.82
CA VAL A 327 -10.91 5.43 10.93
C VAL A 327 -10.83 4.67 12.25
N LEU A 328 -9.68 4.74 12.93
CA LEU A 328 -9.51 4.18 14.26
C LEU A 328 -9.61 5.29 15.34
N PRO A 329 -10.43 5.11 16.39
CA PRO A 329 -10.40 5.97 17.58
C PRO A 329 -9.13 5.75 18.41
N GLN A 330 -8.87 6.63 19.37
CA GLN A 330 -7.76 6.46 20.31
C GLN A 330 -7.96 5.24 21.23
N GLY A 331 -6.88 4.52 21.54
CA GLY A 331 -6.88 3.35 22.43
C GLY A 331 -6.67 2.01 21.72
N LEU A 332 -7.09 0.92 22.35
CA LEU A 332 -6.91 -0.43 21.83
C LEU A 332 -7.95 -0.75 20.74
N ASN A 333 -7.47 -0.97 19.52
CA ASN A 333 -8.28 -1.25 18.34
C ASN A 333 -7.91 -2.59 17.69
N ASP A 334 -8.90 -3.26 17.13
CA ASP A 334 -8.74 -4.49 16.37
C ASP A 334 -8.72 -4.18 14.87
N ILE A 335 -7.68 -4.64 14.17
CA ILE A 335 -7.43 -4.36 12.74
C ILE A 335 -7.56 -5.69 11.98
N PRO A 336 -8.69 -5.92 11.29
CA PRO A 336 -8.91 -7.14 10.52
C PRO A 336 -8.33 -7.04 9.11
N LEU A 337 -7.37 -7.90 8.80
CA LEU A 337 -6.96 -8.22 7.44
C LEU A 337 -7.68 -9.50 7.01
N ILE A 338 -8.54 -9.40 6.00
CA ILE A 338 -9.47 -10.46 5.59
C ILE A 338 -9.04 -10.95 4.21
N VAL A 339 -8.87 -12.27 4.04
CA VAL A 339 -8.73 -12.88 2.71
C VAL A 339 -10.05 -13.50 2.28
N ALA A 340 -10.52 -13.09 1.10
CA ALA A 340 -11.80 -13.49 0.54
C ALA A 340 -11.82 -14.98 0.16
N GLY A 341 -12.94 -15.64 0.43
CA GLY A 341 -13.06 -17.09 0.22
C GLY A 341 -12.92 -17.53 -1.24
N ASN A 342 -13.45 -16.74 -2.16
CA ASN A 342 -13.34 -17.02 -3.58
C ASN A 342 -11.88 -16.93 -4.04
N LEU A 343 -11.13 -15.90 -3.60
CA LEU A 343 -9.70 -15.78 -3.88
C LEU A 343 -8.90 -17.02 -3.42
N LEU A 344 -9.19 -17.57 -2.24
CA LEU A 344 -8.58 -18.80 -1.74
C LEU A 344 -8.84 -20.02 -2.64
N ARG A 345 -10.06 -20.14 -3.18
CA ARG A 345 -10.45 -21.20 -4.11
C ARG A 345 -9.85 -21.01 -5.50
N ASP A 346 -10.00 -19.82 -6.07
CA ASP A 346 -9.59 -19.44 -7.43
C ASP A 346 -8.08 -19.60 -7.64
N GLY A 347 -7.27 -19.17 -6.66
CA GLY A 347 -5.82 -19.36 -6.68
C GLY A 347 -5.32 -20.65 -6.04
N GLN A 348 -6.24 -21.56 -5.65
CA GLN A 348 -5.95 -22.88 -5.06
C GLN A 348 -4.93 -22.82 -3.90
N ALA A 349 -5.16 -21.92 -2.94
CA ALA A 349 -4.18 -21.54 -1.94
C ALA A 349 -3.75 -22.72 -1.03
N GLN A 350 -2.44 -22.99 -0.97
CA GLN A 350 -1.92 -24.13 -0.21
C GLN A 350 -1.72 -23.79 1.27
N MET A 351 -2.37 -24.55 2.14
CA MET A 351 -2.43 -24.30 3.58
C MET A 351 -1.32 -25.01 4.36
N PRO A 352 -0.79 -24.42 5.45
CA PRO A 352 -1.17 -23.14 6.04
C PRO A 352 -0.54 -21.94 5.33
N LEU A 353 -1.32 -20.87 5.20
CA LEU A 353 -0.88 -19.56 4.72
C LEU A 353 -0.07 -18.82 5.79
N ARG A 354 0.85 -17.95 5.36
CA ARG A 354 1.69 -17.10 6.21
C ARG A 354 1.34 -15.62 5.98
N LEU A 355 0.89 -14.94 7.04
CA LEU A 355 0.76 -13.49 7.03
C LEU A 355 2.15 -12.87 7.23
N ARG A 356 2.51 -11.94 6.36
CA ARG A 356 3.86 -11.39 6.28
C ARG A 356 3.88 -9.88 6.06
N ASP A 357 5.01 -9.28 6.45
CA ASP A 357 5.46 -7.96 6.02
C ASP A 357 4.32 -6.92 6.16
N VAL A 358 3.89 -6.68 7.41
CA VAL A 358 2.77 -5.79 7.71
C VAL A 358 3.30 -4.36 7.88
N ASP A 359 2.99 -3.51 6.89
CA ASP A 359 3.24 -2.08 6.91
C ASP A 359 1.95 -1.33 7.30
N ALA A 360 2.07 -0.22 8.02
CA ALA A 360 0.93 0.58 8.45
C ALA A 360 1.27 2.06 8.70
N TYR A 361 0.30 2.94 8.45
CA TYR A 361 0.41 4.37 8.72
C TYR A 361 -0.93 5.05 8.98
N LEU A 362 -0.89 6.16 9.71
CA LEU A 362 -1.97 7.14 9.81
C LEU A 362 -1.87 8.09 8.62
N LEU A 363 -2.92 8.19 7.80
CA LEU A 363 -3.01 9.16 6.71
C LEU A 363 -3.18 10.58 7.26
N ARG A 364 -2.48 11.54 6.67
CA ARG A 364 -2.56 12.97 6.96
C ARG A 364 -2.93 13.72 5.69
N GLU A 365 -4.23 13.92 5.51
CA GLU A 365 -4.77 14.68 4.38
C GLU A 365 -4.21 16.12 4.36
N ASN A 366 -3.79 16.59 3.19
CA ASN A 366 -3.31 17.95 2.93
C ASN A 366 -2.03 18.39 3.70
N VAL A 367 -1.17 17.44 4.08
CA VAL A 367 0.16 17.71 4.69
C VAL A 367 1.24 16.91 3.96
N ASP A 368 2.47 17.43 3.94
CA ASP A 368 3.67 16.69 3.54
C ASP A 368 4.60 16.47 4.76
N PRO A 369 5.11 15.26 5.02
CA PRO A 369 4.59 13.98 4.54
C PRO A 369 3.11 13.73 4.85
N ASP A 370 2.44 13.04 3.94
CA ASP A 370 1.03 12.63 3.97
C ASP A 370 0.73 11.49 4.95
N ARG A 371 1.71 11.09 5.77
CA ARG A 371 1.63 9.92 6.64
C ARG A 371 2.46 10.05 7.90
N LEU A 372 1.98 9.43 8.98
CA LEU A 372 2.79 9.06 10.14
C LEU A 372 2.90 7.54 10.22
N LEU A 373 4.13 7.03 10.23
CA LEU A 373 4.41 5.60 10.11
C LEU A 373 4.25 4.88 11.47
N MET A 374 3.63 3.71 11.45
CA MET A 374 3.69 2.75 12.56
C MET A 374 4.97 1.90 12.44
N PRO A 375 5.42 1.23 13.52
CA PRO A 375 6.51 0.27 13.43
C PRO A 375 6.17 -0.87 12.46
N ARG A 376 7.13 -1.27 11.63
CA ARG A 376 6.97 -2.37 10.68
C ARG A 376 6.91 -3.73 11.40
N LEU A 377 6.13 -4.67 10.86
CA LEU A 377 6.20 -6.09 11.25
C LEU A 377 6.75 -6.90 10.07
N GLU A 378 8.07 -6.80 9.89
CA GLU A 378 8.81 -7.51 8.84
C GLU A 378 8.79 -9.02 9.04
N GLY A 379 8.91 -9.78 7.94
CA GLY A 379 9.05 -11.23 8.01
C GLY A 379 7.71 -11.93 8.17
N GLN A 380 7.65 -12.98 9.00
CA GLN A 380 6.45 -13.78 9.23
C GLN A 380 5.76 -13.34 10.54
N VAL A 381 4.58 -12.74 10.41
CA VAL A 381 3.81 -12.16 11.52
C VAL A 381 2.80 -13.17 12.09
N ALA A 382 2.21 -14.01 11.24
CA ALA A 382 1.34 -15.10 11.67
C ALA A 382 1.39 -16.29 10.69
N VAL A 383 1.01 -17.46 11.18
CA VAL A 383 0.74 -18.66 10.37
C VAL A 383 -0.68 -19.10 10.67
N SER A 384 -1.45 -19.40 9.63
CA SER A 384 -2.83 -19.87 9.76
C SER A 384 -2.91 -21.33 10.20
N LYS A 385 -4.10 -21.78 10.62
CA LYS A 385 -4.42 -23.21 10.71
C LYS A 385 -4.55 -23.81 9.30
N THR A 386 -4.43 -25.13 9.20
CA THR A 386 -4.73 -25.84 7.95
C THR A 386 -6.24 -25.95 7.75
N TYR A 387 -6.74 -25.43 6.62
CA TYR A 387 -8.15 -25.47 6.24
C TYR A 387 -8.37 -26.20 4.91
N ALA A 388 -9.51 -26.88 4.76
CA ALA A 388 -9.92 -27.43 3.47
C ALA A 388 -10.57 -26.32 2.62
N LEU A 389 -10.19 -26.18 1.35
CA LEU A 389 -10.65 -25.07 0.49
C LEU A 389 -12.17 -25.03 0.27
N ASN A 390 -12.89 -26.14 0.53
CA ASN A 390 -14.34 -26.22 0.40
C ASN A 390 -15.13 -25.51 1.52
N ILE A 391 -14.50 -25.09 2.63
CA ILE A 391 -15.20 -24.33 3.70
C ILE A 391 -15.37 -22.85 3.38
N PHE A 392 -14.58 -22.32 2.45
CA PHE A 392 -14.61 -20.91 2.07
C PHE A 392 -15.74 -20.66 1.05
N SER A 393 -16.28 -19.44 0.97
CA SER A 393 -17.28 -19.13 -0.07
C SER A 393 -16.64 -19.16 -1.47
N SER A 394 -17.42 -19.48 -2.50
CA SER A 394 -17.04 -19.31 -3.91
C SER A 394 -17.71 -18.10 -4.57
N GLU A 395 -18.45 -17.30 -3.81
CA GLU A 395 -19.20 -16.15 -4.31
C GLU A 395 -18.26 -14.99 -4.63
N GLU A 396 -18.54 -14.28 -5.73
CA GLU A 396 -17.85 -13.03 -6.04
C GLU A 396 -18.30 -11.91 -5.10
N TRP A 397 -17.40 -10.95 -4.85
CA TRP A 397 -17.70 -9.78 -4.03
C TRP A 397 -18.95 -9.04 -4.52
N GLN A 398 -19.80 -8.63 -3.57
CA GLN A 398 -21.01 -7.86 -3.81
C GLN A 398 -20.96 -6.55 -3.01
N SER A 399 -21.40 -5.48 -3.66
CA SER A 399 -21.67 -4.17 -3.06
C SER A 399 -22.64 -3.42 -3.95
N ASP A 400 -23.41 -2.50 -3.37
CA ASP A 400 -24.38 -1.67 -4.10
C ASP A 400 -23.68 -0.88 -5.23
N GLU A 401 -22.45 -0.43 -4.97
CA GLU A 401 -21.59 0.21 -5.95
C GLU A 401 -21.24 -0.73 -7.12
N ARG A 402 -20.79 -1.96 -6.85
CA ARG A 402 -20.49 -2.95 -7.88
C ARG A 402 -21.73 -3.24 -8.73
N GLN A 403 -22.88 -3.44 -8.09
CA GLN A 403 -24.14 -3.74 -8.78
C GLN A 403 -24.61 -2.56 -9.65
N ARG A 404 -24.49 -1.32 -9.16
CA ARG A 404 -24.75 -0.10 -9.94
C ARG A 404 -23.87 -0.02 -11.19
N TYR A 405 -22.55 -0.14 -11.06
CA TYR A 405 -21.66 -0.04 -12.21
C TYR A 405 -21.82 -1.20 -13.21
N LEU A 406 -22.06 -2.42 -12.74
CA LEU A 406 -22.41 -3.55 -13.61
C LEU A 406 -23.71 -3.30 -14.38
N MET A 407 -24.68 -2.60 -13.78
CA MET A 407 -25.93 -2.22 -14.43
C MET A 407 -25.72 -1.12 -15.49
N GLU A 408 -24.92 -0.08 -15.20
CA GLU A 408 -24.63 0.99 -16.17
C GLU A 408 -23.82 0.47 -17.37
N PHE A 409 -22.68 -0.19 -17.15
CA PHE A 409 -21.91 -0.80 -18.26
C PHE A 409 -22.71 -1.88 -19.00
N GLY A 410 -23.66 -2.53 -18.32
CA GLY A 410 -24.66 -3.40 -18.93
C GLY A 410 -25.59 -2.66 -19.90
N LYS A 411 -26.12 -1.50 -19.50
CA LYS A 411 -26.94 -0.63 -20.37
C LYS A 411 -26.13 -0.12 -21.56
N ASP A 412 -24.91 0.36 -21.34
CA ASP A 412 -24.03 0.89 -22.41
C ASP A 412 -23.80 -0.15 -23.51
N LEU A 413 -23.47 -1.38 -23.12
CA LEU A 413 -23.30 -2.50 -24.05
C LEU A 413 -24.59 -2.83 -24.82
N GLN A 414 -25.76 -2.76 -24.18
CA GLN A 414 -27.04 -2.97 -24.87
C GLN A 414 -27.38 -1.81 -25.82
N GLN A 415 -27.08 -0.57 -25.46
CA GLN A 415 -27.27 0.60 -26.33
C GLN A 415 -26.39 0.49 -27.59
N ALA A 416 -25.10 0.19 -27.44
CA ALA A 416 -24.18 -0.02 -28.57
C ALA A 416 -24.64 -1.18 -29.47
N LYS A 417 -25.09 -2.30 -28.89
CA LYS A 417 -25.62 -3.46 -29.65
C LYS A 417 -26.91 -3.12 -30.39
N ASN A 418 -27.82 -2.37 -29.77
CA ASN A 418 -29.06 -1.92 -30.40
C ASN A 418 -28.77 -0.99 -31.59
N ALA A 419 -27.82 -0.06 -31.45
CA ALA A 419 -27.41 0.84 -32.52
C ALA A 419 -26.74 0.09 -33.69
N LEU A 420 -25.83 -0.85 -33.41
CA LEU A 420 -25.21 -1.68 -34.45
C LEU A 420 -26.26 -2.51 -35.22
N ARG A 421 -27.22 -3.12 -34.52
CA ARG A 421 -28.33 -3.88 -35.13
C ARG A 421 -29.23 -3.02 -36.02
N GLN A 422 -29.47 -1.75 -35.68
CA GLN A 422 -30.28 -0.85 -36.49
C GLN A 422 -29.64 -0.55 -37.86
N LEU A 423 -28.31 -0.65 -37.96
CA LEU A 423 -27.58 -0.49 -39.23
C LEU A 423 -27.28 -1.84 -39.92
N ASP A 424 -27.04 -2.90 -39.15
CA ASP A 424 -26.73 -4.25 -39.63
C ASP A 424 -27.52 -5.31 -38.85
N PRO A 425 -28.74 -5.68 -39.29
CA PRO A 425 -29.56 -6.69 -38.62
C PRO A 425 -28.96 -8.11 -38.63
N GLU A 426 -28.07 -8.42 -39.58
CA GLU A 426 -27.44 -9.75 -39.67
C GLU A 426 -26.43 -9.99 -38.54
N VAL A 427 -26.06 -8.95 -37.77
CA VAL A 427 -25.24 -9.09 -36.55
C VAL A 427 -25.90 -9.96 -35.48
N GLU A 428 -27.23 -10.06 -35.44
CA GLU A 428 -27.92 -10.94 -34.49
C GLU A 428 -27.76 -12.42 -34.84
N ARG A 429 -27.59 -12.76 -36.13
CA ARG A 429 -27.31 -14.13 -36.58
C ARG A 429 -25.84 -14.49 -36.50
N ASN A 430 -24.97 -13.57 -36.91
CA ASN A 430 -23.52 -13.78 -36.97
C ASN A 430 -22.82 -13.61 -35.60
N GLY A 431 -23.52 -13.02 -34.63
CA GLY A 431 -23.00 -12.69 -33.31
C GLY A 431 -22.39 -11.29 -33.25
N TYR A 432 -22.57 -10.64 -32.10
CA TYR A 432 -21.93 -9.35 -31.82
C TYR A 432 -20.41 -9.51 -31.65
N PRO A 433 -19.60 -8.53 -32.10
CA PRO A 433 -18.18 -8.51 -31.83
C PRO A 433 -17.93 -8.46 -30.31
N GLN A 434 -16.93 -9.19 -29.83
CA GLN A 434 -16.58 -9.29 -28.42
C GLN A 434 -15.20 -8.68 -28.16
N SER A 435 -14.99 -8.21 -26.93
CA SER A 435 -13.67 -7.77 -26.47
C SER A 435 -12.73 -8.96 -26.23
N GLU A 436 -11.43 -8.73 -26.38
CA GLU A 436 -10.39 -9.74 -26.09
C GLU A 436 -10.48 -10.27 -24.66
N CYS A 437 -10.91 -9.42 -23.71
CA CYS A 437 -11.19 -9.80 -22.32
C CYS A 437 -12.19 -10.96 -22.22
N ARG A 438 -13.28 -10.91 -23.00
CA ARG A 438 -14.31 -11.95 -22.99
C ARG A 438 -13.86 -13.21 -23.73
N THR A 439 -13.12 -13.05 -24.84
CA THR A 439 -12.51 -14.17 -25.57
C THR A 439 -11.49 -14.95 -24.72
N ALA A 440 -10.66 -14.24 -23.95
CA ALA A 440 -9.66 -14.83 -23.05
C ALA A 440 -10.28 -15.54 -21.83
N GLY A 441 -11.44 -15.06 -21.34
CA GLY A 441 -12.21 -15.77 -20.33
C GLY A 441 -12.67 -17.14 -20.82
N ASN A 442 -13.23 -17.18 -22.03
CA ASN A 442 -13.78 -18.41 -22.63
C ASN A 442 -12.71 -19.46 -22.99
N SER A 443 -11.51 -19.05 -23.43
CA SER A 443 -10.43 -19.99 -23.75
C SER A 443 -9.79 -20.62 -22.50
N ASN A 444 -9.71 -19.89 -21.39
CA ASN A 444 -9.25 -20.46 -20.12
C ASN A 444 -10.21 -21.55 -19.59
N THR A 445 -11.52 -21.42 -19.79
CA THR A 445 -12.48 -22.50 -19.47
C THR A 445 -12.38 -23.73 -20.39
N ALA A 446 -11.78 -23.61 -21.58
CA ALA A 446 -11.61 -24.74 -22.50
C ALA A 446 -10.35 -25.58 -22.21
N THR A 447 -9.38 -25.05 -21.44
CA THR A 447 -8.04 -25.66 -21.30
C THR A 447 -7.89 -26.49 -20.01
N THR A 448 -8.95 -27.20 -19.62
CA THR A 448 -8.94 -28.21 -18.53
C THR A 448 -9.05 -29.66 -19.02
N ALA A 449 -8.83 -29.90 -20.33
CA ALA A 449 -8.77 -31.23 -20.93
C ALA A 449 -7.56 -31.35 -21.88
N GLY A 450 -6.34 -31.48 -21.32
CA GLY A 450 -5.10 -31.56 -22.11
C GLY A 450 -3.90 -32.06 -21.31
N THR A 451 -3.64 -33.36 -21.37
CA THR A 451 -2.52 -34.02 -20.66
C THR A 451 -1.17 -33.53 -21.19
N SER A 452 -0.36 -32.88 -20.36
CA SER A 452 1.04 -32.58 -20.69
C SER A 452 1.99 -33.71 -20.27
N PRO A 453 2.72 -34.35 -21.19
CA PRO A 453 3.87 -35.17 -20.84
C PRO A 453 5.06 -34.28 -20.49
N GLN A 454 5.61 -34.42 -19.29
CA GLN A 454 6.91 -33.82 -18.96
C GLN A 454 8.00 -34.41 -19.85
N ARG A 455 8.96 -33.58 -20.28
CA ARG A 455 10.25 -34.07 -20.79
C ARG A 455 11.40 -33.32 -20.14
N LEU A 456 12.08 -33.97 -19.21
CA LEU A 456 13.38 -33.53 -18.74
C LEU A 456 14.38 -33.52 -19.91
N VAL A 457 15.23 -32.51 -19.94
CA VAL A 457 16.59 -32.60 -20.49
C VAL A 457 17.54 -32.18 -19.36
N ARG A 458 18.75 -32.75 -19.37
CA ARG A 458 19.81 -32.52 -18.36
C ARG A 458 20.64 -31.29 -18.70
#